data_AF-A0A3N1H8Z1-F1
#
_entry.id   AF-A0A3N1H8Z1-F1
#
_cell.length_a   1.000
_cell.length_b   1.000
_cell.length_c   1.000
_cell.angle_alpha   90.00
_cell.angle_beta   90.00
_cell.angle_gamma   90.00
#
_symmetry.space_group_name_H-M   'P 1'
#
loop_
_entity.id
_entity.type
_entity.pdbx_description
1 polymer ?
#
loop_
_entity_poly.entity_id
_entity_poly.type
_entity_poly.pdbx_seq_one_letter_code
_entity_poly.pdbx_strand_id
1 'polypeptide(L)'
;MPHTIRLRTDVFTKAARLAGFRSDYALAKAMDVNRSTVARVTSGELQPGPAFIGGALVALNPMQFHDLFEVVPNTGRSDPP
;
A
#
# COMPACT_ATOMS: atom_id res chain seq x y z
N MET A 1 -8.64 20.97 -5.61
CA MET A 1 -8.16 20.11 -4.51
C MET A 1 -7.11 19.17 -5.08
N PRO A 2 -5.88 19.14 -4.54
CA PRO A 2 -4.91 18.14 -4.97
C PRO A 2 -5.47 16.74 -4.68
N HIS A 3 -5.06 15.73 -5.45
CA HIS A 3 -5.41 14.33 -5.20
C HIS A 3 -4.18 13.58 -4.71
N THR A 4 -4.40 12.51 -3.95
CA THR A 4 -3.36 11.59 -3.51
C THR A 4 -3.83 10.15 -3.68
N ILE A 5 -2.91 9.21 -3.53
CA ILE A 5 -3.17 7.77 -3.62
C ILE A 5 -3.24 7.23 -2.20
N ARG A 6 -4.28 6.46 -1.90
CA ARG A 6 -4.45 5.75 -0.64
C ARG A 6 -4.45 4.24 -0.89
N LEU A 7 -3.83 3.48 0.02
CA LEU A 7 -3.90 2.03 0.01
C LEU A 7 -5.28 1.55 0.48
N ARG A 8 -5.84 0.56 -0.22
CA ARG A 8 -7.00 -0.20 0.24
C ARG A 8 -6.53 -1.32 1.17
N THR A 9 -6.18 -0.96 2.41
CA THR A 9 -5.46 -1.84 3.37
C THR A 9 -6.07 -3.23 3.51
N ASP A 10 -7.39 -3.33 3.62
CA ASP A 10 -8.07 -4.63 3.76
C ASP A 10 -7.91 -5.51 2.52
N VAL A 11 -8.07 -4.92 1.33
CA VAL A 11 -7.91 -5.62 0.05
C VAL A 11 -6.46 -6.02 -0.16
N PHE A 12 -5.51 -5.13 0.13
CA PHE A 12 -4.08 -5.41 0.04
C PHE A 12 -3.66 -6.55 0.97
N THR A 13 -4.09 -6.51 2.24
CA THR A 13 -3.75 -7.55 3.22
C THR A 13 -4.33 -8.90 2.81
N LYS A 14 -5.56 -8.91 2.29
CA LYS A 14 -6.19 -10.13 1.77
C LYS A 14 -5.46 -10.66 0.54
N ALA A 15 -5.10 -9.79 -0.41
CA ALA A 15 -4.36 -10.16 -1.62
C ALA A 15 -2.98 -10.74 -1.27
N ALA A 16 -2.25 -10.12 -0.34
CA ALA A 16 -0.96 -10.62 0.12
C ALA A 16 -1.05 -12.03 0.72
N ARG A 17 -2.08 -12.28 1.54
CA ARG A 17 -2.33 -13.62 2.11
C ARG A 17 -2.68 -14.64 1.02
N LEU A 18 -3.53 -14.27 0.05
CA LEU A 18 -3.92 -15.14 -1.06
C LEU A 18 -2.75 -15.45 -2.01
N ALA A 19 -1.82 -14.50 -2.18
CA ALA A 19 -0.57 -14.68 -2.91
C ALA A 19 0.47 -15.52 -2.13
N GLY A 20 0.15 -15.97 -0.90
CA GLY A 20 0.99 -16.85 -0.11
C GLY A 20 2.00 -16.13 0.80
N PHE A 21 1.97 -14.80 0.89
CA PHE A 21 2.83 -14.06 1.80
C PHE A 21 2.31 -14.15 3.24
N ARG A 22 3.05 -14.88 4.09
CA ARG A 22 2.70 -15.10 5.51
C ARG A 22 3.30 -14.10 6.48
N SER A 23 4.13 -13.18 6.01
CA SER A 23 4.74 -12.13 6.83
C SER A 23 5.01 -10.87 6.01
N ASP A 24 4.98 -9.73 6.68
CA ASP A 24 5.34 -8.43 6.08
C ASP A 24 6.77 -8.44 5.54
N TYR A 25 7.67 -9.21 6.15
CA TYR A 25 9.05 -9.35 5.67
C TYR A 25 9.12 -10.02 4.30
N ALA A 26 8.39 -11.14 4.11
CA ALA A 26 8.37 -11.85 2.84
C ALA A 26 7.73 -10.98 1.73
N LEU A 27 6.65 -10.27 2.07
CA LEU A 27 6.00 -9.34 1.17
C LEU A 27 6.91 -8.16 0.81
N ALA A 28 7.55 -7.53 1.79
CA ALA A 28 8.48 -6.42 1.57
C ALA A 28 9.63 -6.81 0.66
N LYS A 29 10.18 -8.03 0.84
CA LYS A 29 11.22 -8.57 -0.04
C LYS A 29 10.71 -8.77 -1.47
N ALA A 30 9.50 -9.30 -1.65
CA ALA A 30 8.90 -9.49 -2.98
C ALA A 30 8.57 -8.16 -3.68
N MET A 31 8.23 -7.12 -2.90
CA MET A 31 7.96 -5.77 -3.37
C MET A 31 9.23 -4.93 -3.58
N ASP A 32 10.40 -5.44 -3.18
CA ASP A 32 11.67 -4.71 -3.15
C ASP A 32 11.61 -3.38 -2.36
N VAL A 33 10.98 -3.43 -1.17
CA VAL A 33 10.88 -2.28 -0.25
C VAL A 33 11.28 -2.66 1.18
N ASN A 34 11.52 -1.65 2.02
CA ASN A 34 11.77 -1.88 3.44
C ASN A 34 10.52 -2.41 4.14
N ARG A 35 10.70 -3.39 5.05
CA ARG A 35 9.61 -3.90 5.90
C ARG A 35 8.92 -2.79 6.70
N SER A 36 9.67 -1.81 7.20
CA SER A 36 9.11 -0.66 7.93
C SER A 36 8.22 0.20 7.03
N THR A 37 8.51 0.32 5.74
CA THR A 37 7.64 0.98 4.78
C THR A 37 6.32 0.23 4.62
N VAL A 38 6.36 -1.10 4.53
CA VAL A 38 5.13 -1.92 4.47
C VAL A 38 4.26 -1.68 5.70
N ALA A 39 4.83 -1.82 6.90
CA ALA A 39 4.09 -1.63 8.15
C ALA A 39 3.47 -0.23 8.27
N ARG A 40 4.23 0.82 7.93
CA ARG A 40 3.74 2.21 8.03
C ARG A 40 2.67 2.54 7.00
N VAL A 41 2.75 1.97 5.80
CA VAL A 41 1.73 2.18 4.77
C VAL A 41 0.45 1.39 5.10
N THR A 42 0.57 0.15 5.58
CA THR A 42 -0.60 -0.64 5.98
C THR A 42 -1.26 -0.10 7.25
N SER A 43 -0.51 0.50 8.19
CA SER A 43 -1.06 1.19 9.37
C SER A 43 -1.66 2.57 9.04
N GLY A 44 -1.40 3.12 7.85
CA GLY A 44 -1.86 4.44 7.45
C GLY A 44 -1.01 5.61 7.97
N GLU A 45 0.11 5.32 8.65
CA GLU A 45 1.10 6.33 9.07
C GLU A 45 1.86 6.96 7.91
N LEU A 46 1.95 6.26 6.78
CA LEU A 46 2.67 6.70 5.59
C LEU A 46 1.79 6.50 4.34
N GLN A 47 1.77 7.51 3.46
CA GLN A 47 1.13 7.36 2.16
C GLN A 47 1.99 6.49 1.22
N PRO A 48 1.39 5.63 0.39
CA PRO A 48 2.14 4.78 -0.52
C PRO A 48 2.87 5.64 -1.57
N GLY A 49 4.20 5.57 -1.57
CA GLY A 49 5.03 6.20 -2.59
C GLY A 49 5.16 5.37 -3.88
N PRO A 50 5.76 5.92 -4.95
CA PRO A 50 5.90 5.23 -6.23
C PRO A 50 6.55 3.85 -6.15
N ALA A 51 7.60 3.70 -5.34
CA ALA A 51 8.28 2.41 -5.14
C ALA A 51 7.36 1.35 -4.50
N PHE A 52 6.56 1.75 -3.51
CA PHE A 52 5.60 0.87 -2.87
C PHE A 52 4.51 0.42 -3.85
N ILE A 53 3.98 1.36 -4.63
CA ILE A 53 2.92 1.09 -5.62
C ILE A 53 3.43 0.12 -6.68
N GLY A 54 4.59 0.39 -7.28
CA GLY A 54 5.19 -0.48 -8.30
C GLY A 54 5.49 -1.88 -7.74
N GLY A 55 6.13 -1.94 -6.57
CA GLY A 55 6.43 -3.20 -5.89
C GLY A 55 5.19 -4.03 -5.59
N ALA A 56 4.10 -3.40 -5.15
CA ALA A 56 2.84 -4.07 -4.87
C ALA A 56 2.22 -4.70 -6.14
N LEU A 57 2.22 -3.96 -7.26
CA LEU A 57 1.65 -4.44 -8.52
C LEU A 57 2.45 -5.60 -9.12
N VAL A 58 3.78 -5.60 -8.93
CA VAL A 58 4.63 -6.72 -9.34
C VAL A 58 4.44 -7.92 -8.41
N ALA A 59 4.52 -7.72 -7.10
CA ALA A 59 4.47 -8.80 -6.12
C ALA A 59 3.10 -9.48 -6.03
N LEU A 60 2.02 -8.75 -6.30
CA LEU A 60 0.64 -9.23 -6.19
C LEU A 60 -0.03 -9.45 -7.55
N ASN A 61 0.73 -9.71 -8.61
CA ASN A 61 0.17 -10.05 -9.92
C ASN A 61 -0.88 -11.20 -9.79
N PRO A 62 -2.07 -11.09 -10.41
CA PRO A 62 -2.49 -10.14 -11.46
C PRO A 62 -3.22 -8.87 -10.98
N MET A 63 -3.13 -8.51 -9.70
CA MET A 63 -3.82 -7.34 -9.15
C MET A 63 -3.44 -6.05 -9.88
N GLN A 64 -4.43 -5.22 -10.18
CA GLN A 64 -4.26 -3.94 -10.85
C GLN A 64 -4.27 -2.78 -9.85
N PHE A 65 -3.92 -1.58 -10.33
CA PHE A 65 -3.86 -0.39 -9.49
C PHE A 65 -5.16 -0.13 -8.72
N HIS A 66 -6.32 -0.21 -9.39
CA HIS A 66 -7.62 0.08 -8.77
C HIS A 66 -8.09 -1.00 -7.79
N ASP A 67 -7.51 -2.21 -7.86
CA ASP A 67 -7.81 -3.26 -6.89
C ASP A 67 -7.16 -2.95 -5.54
N LEU A 68 -5.93 -2.42 -5.55
CA LEU A 68 -5.11 -2.21 -4.36
C LEU A 68 -5.10 -0.77 -3.86
N PHE A 69 -5.34 0.20 -4.74
CA PHE A 69 -5.21 1.62 -4.47
C PHE A 69 -6.44 2.38 -4.94
N GLU A 70 -6.65 3.54 -4.32
CA GLU A 70 -7.69 4.48 -4.71
C GLU A 70 -7.13 5.91 -4.74
N VAL A 71 -7.62 6.71 -5.68
CA VAL A 71 -7.30 8.13 -5.77
C VAL A 71 -8.32 8.89 -4.92
N VAL A 72 -7.84 9.60 -3.90
CA VAL A 72 -8.68 10.37 -2.98
C VAL A 72 -8.28 11.85 -3.00
N PRO A 73 -9.18 12.76 -2.63
CA PRO A 73 -8.80 14.15 -2.38
C PRO A 73 -7.70 14.21 -1.32
N ASN A 74 -6.65 14.98 -1.58
CA ASN A 74 -5.63 15.31 -0.60
C ASN A 74 -6.19 16.42 0.30
N THR A 75 -6.98 16.02 1.28
CA THR A 75 -7.39 16.85 2.41
C THR A 75 -6.17 16.97 3.32
N GLY A 76 -5.24 17.88 3.01
CA GLY A 76 -4.08 18.11 3.86
C GLY A 76 -4.54 18.23 5.31
N ARG A 77 -4.13 17.29 6.17
CA ARG A 77 -4.59 17.25 7.56
C ARG A 77 -3.91 18.38 8.32
N SER A 78 -4.50 19.56 8.28
CA SER A 78 -4.44 20.56 9.34
C SER A 78 -5.84 20.63 9.96
N ASP A 79 -6.13 19.70 10.87
CA ASP A 79 -7.07 19.89 11.98
C ASP A 79 -6.55 19.00 13.11
N PRO A 80 -6.16 19.62 14.25
CA PRO A 80 -7.11 19.70 15.37
C PRO A 80 -7.06 21.09 16.07
N PRO A 81 -7.97 21.43 17.00
CA PRO A 81 -8.34 20.66 18.19
C PRO A 81 -9.71 19.99 18.15
#